data_AF-A0A6J4JCM3-F1
#
_entry.id   AF-A0A6J4JCM3-F1
#
_cell.length_a   1.000
_cell.length_b   1.000
_cell.length_c   1.000
_cell.angle_alpha   90.00
_cell.angle_beta   90.00
_cell.angle_gamma   90.00
#
_symmetry.space_group_name_H-M   'P 1'
#
loop_
_entity.id
_entity.type
_entity.pdbx_description
1 polymer ?
#
loop_
_entity_poly.entity_id
_entity_poly.type
_entity_poly.pdbx_seq_one_letter_code
_entity_poly.pdbx_strand_id
1 'polypeptide(L)'
;MWLVLWIALVAVSALFLLAVGFRVFRKAMRTLDEFEKASSLLDAAPPTRASGSAAGEASDSPGPAVFEQPAEVRRANHEARLLRQGRRRERRIRRRAENRRPQLLRDLPHL
;
A
#
# COMPACT_ATOMS: atom_id res chain seq x y z
N MET A 1 47.52 -4.95 24.51
CA MET A 1 46.31 -5.79 24.49
C MET A 1 45.02 -5.06 24.86
N TRP A 2 45.04 -4.03 25.71
CA TRP A 2 43.84 -3.25 26.08
C TRP A 2 43.30 -2.34 24.95
N LEU A 3 44.18 -1.63 24.23
CA LEU A 3 43.78 -0.68 23.17
C LEU A 3 43.04 -1.37 22.00
N VAL A 4 43.48 -2.57 21.62
CA VAL A 4 42.85 -3.37 20.55
C VAL A 4 41.41 -3.74 20.92
N LEU A 5 41.15 -4.03 22.19
CA LEU A 5 39.81 -4.33 22.69
C LEU A 5 38.86 -3.13 22.53
N TRP A 6 39.33 -1.93 22.87
CA TRP A 6 38.55 -0.70 22.70
C TRP A 6 38.28 -0.38 21.23
N ILE A 7 39.29 -0.54 20.37
CA ILE A 7 39.12 -0.32 18.92
C ILE A 7 38.11 -1.31 18.35
N ALA A 8 38.20 -2.59 18.72
CA ALA A 8 37.24 -3.59 18.29
C ALA A 8 35.82 -3.25 18.78
N LEU A 9 35.67 -2.84 20.03
CA LEU A 9 34.38 -2.46 20.61
C LEU A 9 33.76 -1.24 19.87
N VAL A 10 34.56 -0.20 19.64
CA VAL A 10 34.13 1.01 18.92
C VAL A 10 33.81 0.68 17.46
N ALA A 11 34.63 -0.14 16.79
CA ALA A 11 34.39 -0.54 15.41
C ALA A 11 33.08 -1.31 15.26
N VAL A 12 32.81 -2.28 16.14
CA VAL A 12 31.56 -3.05 16.13
C VAL A 12 30.36 -2.14 16.41
N SER A 13 30.47 -1.23 17.38
CA SER A 13 29.41 -0.26 17.69
C SER A 13 29.13 0.67 16.51
N ALA A 14 30.18 1.23 15.88
CA ALA A 14 30.04 2.08 14.71
C ALA A 14 29.39 1.33 13.54
N LEU A 15 29.80 0.08 13.30
CA LEU A 15 29.26 -0.76 12.23
C LEU A 15 27.78 -1.11 12.49
N PHE A 16 27.42 -1.37 13.75
CA PHE A 16 26.04 -1.57 14.17
C PHE A 16 25.19 -0.30 13.94
N LEU A 17 25.67 0.86 14.39
CA LEU A 17 24.97 2.13 14.20
C LEU A 17 24.82 2.49 12.71
N LEU A 18 25.84 2.25 11.90
CA LEU A 18 25.78 2.41 10.44
C LEU A 18 24.76 1.46 9.82
N ALA A 19 24.73 0.20 10.23
CA ALA A 19 23.78 -0.78 9.71
C ALA A 19 22.32 -0.42 10.08
N VAL A 20 22.08 -0.05 11.34
CA VAL A 20 20.75 0.39 11.81
C VAL A 20 20.34 1.69 11.13
N GLY A 21 21.24 2.69 11.12
CA GLY A 21 21.02 3.97 10.47
C GLY A 21 20.71 3.80 8.99
N PHE A 22 21.50 3.03 8.26
CA PHE A 22 21.27 2.73 6.85
C PHE A 22 19.95 1.97 6.62
N ARG A 23 19.60 1.01 7.48
CA ARG A 23 18.36 0.26 7.36
C ARG A 23 17.13 1.14 7.60
N VAL A 24 17.18 2.00 8.62
CA VAL A 24 16.11 2.96 8.93
C VAL A 24 16.00 4.00 7.82
N PHE A 25 17.12 4.58 7.40
CA PHE A 25 17.18 5.55 6.30
C PHE A 25 16.58 4.96 5.02
N ARG A 26 16.95 3.73 4.65
CA ARG A 26 16.40 3.08 3.44
C ARG A 26 14.91 2.77 3.54
N LYS A 27 14.40 2.53 4.75
CA LYS A 27 12.96 2.35 4.98
C LYS A 27 12.21 3.69 4.99
N ALA A 28 12.80 4.73 5.59
CA ALA A 28 12.27 6.08 5.63
C ALA A 28 12.24 6.74 4.25
N MET A 29 13.24 6.49 3.41
CA MET A 29 13.26 7.00 2.04
C MET A 29 12.10 6.43 1.20
N ARG A 30 11.75 5.15 1.41
CA ARG A 30 10.55 4.55 0.77
C ARG A 30 9.26 5.26 1.17
N THR A 31 9.15 5.66 2.44
CA THR A 31 7.99 6.43 2.88
C THR A 31 8.02 7.86 2.35
N LEU A 32 9.20 8.50 2.28
CA LEU A 32 9.35 9.85 1.72
C LEU A 32 8.97 9.89 0.24
N ASP A 33 9.31 8.89 -0.56
CA ASP A 33 8.85 8.79 -1.96
C ASP A 33 7.31 8.71 -2.08
N GLU A 34 6.65 8.07 -1.11
CA GLU A 34 5.19 8.00 -1.04
C GLU A 34 4.59 9.34 -0.58
N PHE A 35 5.24 10.02 0.37
CA PHE A 35 4.87 11.37 0.82
C PHE A 35 5.10 12.43 -0.24
N GLU A 36 6.16 12.36 -1.05
CA GLU A 36 6.43 13.28 -2.16
C GLU A 36 5.38 13.12 -3.27
N LYS A 37 4.97 11.89 -3.56
CA LYS A 37 3.84 11.62 -4.47
C LYS A 37 2.52 12.15 -3.91
N ALA A 38 2.28 12.01 -2.60
CA ALA A 38 1.08 12.58 -1.97
C ALA A 38 1.14 14.11 -1.90
N SER A 39 2.32 14.69 -1.69
CA SER A 39 2.54 16.13 -1.63
C SER A 39 2.40 16.78 -3.00
N SER A 40 2.87 16.14 -4.07
CA SER A 40 2.68 16.65 -5.44
C SER A 40 1.22 16.64 -5.86
N LEU A 41 0.39 15.75 -5.31
CA LEU A 41 -1.08 15.81 -5.47
C LEU A 41 -1.71 16.96 -4.68
N LEU A 42 -1.15 17.33 -3.53
CA LEU A 42 -1.58 18.50 -2.75
C LEU A 42 -1.17 19.81 -3.43
N ASP A 43 0.02 19.87 -4.03
CA ASP A 43 0.53 21.07 -4.72
C ASP A 43 -0.13 21.25 -6.09
N ALA A 44 -0.57 20.15 -6.73
CA ALA A 44 -1.40 20.18 -7.93
C ALA A 44 -2.88 20.49 -7.65
N ALA A 45 -3.30 20.57 -6.37
CA ALA A 45 -4.65 21.00 -6.02
C ALA A 45 -4.76 22.52 -6.25
N PRO A 46 -5.54 22.99 -7.24
CA PRO A 46 -5.75 24.41 -7.43
C PRO A 46 -6.46 24.97 -6.19
N PRO A 47 -6.25 26.24 -5.81
CA PRO A 47 -7.09 26.86 -4.81
C PRO A 47 -8.54 26.76 -5.28
N THR A 48 -9.36 26.01 -4.55
CA THR A 48 -10.78 25.80 -4.81
C THR A 48 -11.48 27.15 -4.88
N ARG A 49 -11.57 27.72 -6.08
CA ARG A 49 -12.62 28.65 -6.44
C ARG A 49 -13.87 27.82 -6.68
N ALA A 50 -14.94 28.29 -6.07
CA ALA A 50 -16.27 27.74 -6.08
C ALA A 50 -16.82 27.42 -7.49
N SER A 51 -17.82 26.53 -7.46
CA SER A 51 -18.86 26.28 -8.46
C SER A 51 -18.51 25.40 -9.66
N GLY A 52 -19.32 24.35 -9.84
CA GLY A 52 -19.62 23.82 -11.16
C GLY A 52 -19.69 22.29 -11.25
N SER A 53 -20.91 21.77 -11.19
CA SER A 53 -21.34 20.44 -11.62
C SER A 53 -20.60 19.90 -12.86
N ALA A 54 -19.98 18.70 -12.77
CA ALA A 54 -19.94 17.72 -13.86
C ALA A 54 -19.48 16.34 -13.36
N ALA A 55 -20.07 15.31 -13.94
CA ALA A 55 -20.07 13.92 -13.52
C ALA A 55 -18.77 13.15 -13.80
N GLY A 56 -18.55 12.10 -13.01
CA GLY A 56 -18.08 10.82 -13.51
C GLY A 56 -16.57 10.58 -13.57
N GLU A 57 -15.93 10.35 -12.43
CA GLU A 57 -14.80 9.40 -12.37
C GLU A 57 -14.67 8.92 -10.92
N ALA A 58 -14.98 7.64 -10.68
CA ALA A 58 -14.82 7.01 -9.38
C ALA A 58 -13.32 6.85 -9.08
N SER A 59 -12.73 7.91 -8.53
CA SER A 59 -11.40 7.87 -7.96
C SER A 59 -11.45 7.05 -6.66
N ASP A 60 -10.78 5.90 -6.68
CA ASP A 60 -10.56 4.98 -5.55
C ASP A 60 -9.57 5.61 -4.54
N SER A 61 -9.83 6.87 -4.16
CA SER A 61 -9.16 7.56 -3.06
C SER A 61 -10.04 7.37 -1.83
N PRO A 62 -9.55 6.78 -0.72
CA PRO A 62 -10.29 6.75 0.53
C PRO A 62 -10.41 8.19 1.05
N GLY A 63 -11.43 8.92 0.59
CA GLY A 63 -11.82 10.16 1.20
C GLY A 63 -12.13 9.92 2.69
N PRO A 64 -11.89 10.90 3.57
CA PRO A 64 -12.28 10.77 4.96
C PRO A 64 -13.80 10.56 5.03
N ALA A 65 -14.23 9.33 5.31
CA ALA A 65 -15.65 8.91 5.42
C ALA A 65 -16.36 9.50 6.65
N VAL A 66 -15.88 10.64 7.15
CA VAL A 66 -16.37 11.30 8.36
C VAL A 66 -17.77 11.90 8.14
N PHE A 67 -18.18 12.13 6.88
CA PHE A 67 -19.47 12.73 6.53
C PHE A 67 -20.32 11.95 5.53
N GLU A 68 -19.95 10.72 5.16
CA GLU A 68 -20.75 9.91 4.25
C GLU A 68 -21.97 9.30 4.94
N GLN A 69 -23.08 9.14 4.21
CA GLN A 69 -24.25 8.48 4.77
C GLN A 69 -23.91 7.01 5.06
N PRO A 70 -24.24 6.47 6.26
CA PRO A 70 -23.90 5.09 6.62
C PRO A 70 -24.41 4.03 5.64
N ALA A 71 -25.51 4.32 4.92
CA ALA A 71 -26.04 3.43 3.90
C ALA A 71 -25.13 3.35 2.65
N GLU A 72 -24.53 4.46 2.25
CA GLU A 72 -23.62 4.56 1.09
C GLU A 72 -22.30 3.87 1.39
N VAL A 73 -21.73 4.13 2.58
CA VAL A 73 -20.51 3.45 3.07
C VAL A 73 -20.69 1.94 3.11
N ARG A 74 -21.86 1.44 3.53
CA ARG A 74 -22.16 -0.01 3.53
C ARG A 74 -22.19 -0.59 2.12
N ARG A 75 -22.77 0.13 1.14
CA ARG A 75 -22.81 -0.29 -0.27
C ARG A 75 -21.41 -0.32 -0.87
N ALA A 76 -20.65 0.75 -0.71
CA ALA A 76 -19.27 0.83 -1.19
C ALA A 76 -18.37 -0.26 -0.58
N ASN A 77 -18.50 -0.51 0.73
CA ASN A 77 -17.77 -1.60 1.39
C ASN A 77 -18.17 -2.99 0.88
N HIS A 78 -19.46 -3.21 0.61
CA HIS A 78 -19.94 -4.46 0.06
C HIS A 78 -19.36 -4.72 -1.33
N GLU A 79 -19.35 -3.72 -2.20
CA GLU A 79 -18.74 -3.78 -3.52
C GLU A 79 -17.22 -4.01 -3.44
N ALA A 80 -16.52 -3.25 -2.60
CA ALA A 80 -15.09 -3.42 -2.36
C ALA A 80 -14.76 -4.82 -1.82
N ARG A 81 -15.62 -5.39 -0.96
CA ARG A 81 -15.48 -6.77 -0.46
C ARG A 81 -15.60 -7.78 -1.59
N LEU A 82 -16.57 -7.64 -2.49
CA LEU A 82 -16.74 -8.53 -3.65
C LEU A 82 -15.51 -8.47 -4.57
N LEU A 83 -15.00 -7.26 -4.85
CA LEU A 83 -13.78 -7.08 -5.66
C LEU A 83 -12.57 -7.75 -5.01
N ARG A 84 -12.38 -7.61 -3.69
CA ARG A 84 -11.29 -8.28 -2.94
C ARG A 84 -11.42 -9.80 -3.01
N GLN A 85 -12.63 -10.33 -2.91
CA GLN A 85 -12.88 -11.78 -3.03
C GLN A 85 -12.56 -12.29 -4.45
N GLY A 86 -12.99 -11.57 -5.49
CA GLY A 86 -12.68 -11.85 -6.89
C GLY A 86 -11.18 -11.87 -7.16
N ARG A 87 -10.46 -10.81 -6.76
CA ARG A 87 -8.99 -10.71 -6.90
C ARG A 87 -8.25 -11.85 -6.19
N ARG A 88 -8.71 -12.26 -4.99
CA ARG A 88 -8.11 -13.41 -4.27
C ARG A 88 -8.34 -14.72 -5.01
N ARG A 89 -9.52 -14.91 -5.59
CA ARG A 89 -9.86 -16.10 -6.38
C ARG A 89 -9.01 -16.18 -7.64
N GLU A 90 -8.94 -15.09 -8.40
CA GLU A 90 -8.12 -15.00 -9.61
C GLU A 90 -6.65 -15.32 -9.34
N ARG A 91 -6.08 -14.79 -8.24
CA ARG A 91 -4.71 -15.13 -7.82
C ARG A 91 -4.52 -16.63 -7.53
N ARG A 92 -5.51 -17.30 -6.93
CA ARG A 92 -5.45 -18.76 -6.70
C ARG A 92 -5.53 -19.54 -8.01
N ILE A 93 -6.40 -19.13 -8.92
CA ILE A 93 -6.57 -19.74 -10.23
C ILE A 93 -5.27 -19.63 -11.03
N ARG A 94 -4.73 -18.40 -11.14
CA ARG A 94 -3.47 -18.12 -11.83
C ARG A 94 -2.31 -18.94 -11.27
N ARG A 95 -2.13 -18.94 -9.94
CA ARG A 95 -1.09 -19.75 -9.29
C ARG A 95 -1.25 -21.25 -9.56
N ARG A 96 -2.47 -21.78 -9.66
CA ARG A 96 -2.70 -23.19 -9.97
C ARG A 96 -2.43 -23.51 -11.44
N ALA A 97 -2.85 -22.62 -12.35
CA ALA A 97 -2.60 -22.73 -13.78
C ALA A 97 -1.09 -22.73 -14.08
N GLU A 98 -0.33 -21.81 -13.46
CA GLU A 98 1.14 -21.75 -13.57
C GLU A 98 1.80 -23.06 -13.08
N ASN A 99 1.26 -23.67 -12.02
CA ASN A 99 1.76 -24.94 -11.47
C ASN A 99 1.17 -26.20 -12.12
N ARG A 100 0.42 -26.07 -13.24
CA ARG A 100 -0.27 -27.19 -13.92
C ARG A 100 -1.12 -28.07 -13.00
N ARG A 101 -1.69 -27.48 -11.94
CA ARG A 101 -2.56 -28.20 -11.00
C ARG A 101 -4.02 -28.09 -11.45
N PRO A 102 -4.83 -29.16 -11.27
CA PRO A 102 -6.25 -29.09 -11.57
C PRO A 102 -6.94 -28.00 -10.73
N GLN A 103 -7.84 -27.27 -11.38
CA GLN A 103 -8.63 -26.22 -10.79
C GLN A 103 -9.82 -26.83 -10.04
N LEU A 104 -10.21 -26.23 -8.90
CA LEU A 104 -11.33 -26.74 -8.11
C LEU A 104 -12.65 -26.29 -8.73
N LEU A 105 -13.70 -27.11 -8.64
CA LEU A 105 -15.04 -26.77 -9.13
C LEU A 105 -15.57 -25.45 -8.55
N ARG A 106 -15.33 -25.18 -7.26
CA ARG A 106 -15.68 -23.88 -6.62
C ARG A 106 -15.04 -22.66 -7.30
N ASP A 107 -13.96 -22.86 -8.04
CA ASP A 107 -13.23 -21.80 -8.75
C ASP A 107 -13.73 -21.62 -10.20
N LEU A 108 -14.69 -22.41 -10.68
CA LEU A 108 -15.36 -22.29 -11.98
C LEU A 108 -16.88 -22.12 -11.76
N PRO A 109 -17.40 -20.89 -11.64
CA PRO A 109 -18.81 -20.65 -11.33
C PRO A 109 -19.71 -20.75 -12.59
N HIS A 110 -19.11 -21.04 -13.74
CA HIS A 110 -19.74 -21.08 -15.07
C HIS A 110 -19.76 -22.51 -15.67
N LEU A 111 -19.40 -23.51 -14.86
CA LEU A 111 -19.62 -24.93 -15.14
C LEU A 111 -20.78 -25.41 -14.27
#